data_AF-A0AA41X5E6-F1
#
_entry.id   AF-A0AA41X5E6-F1
#
_cell.length_a   1.000
_cell.length_b   1.000
_cell.length_c   1.000
_cell.angle_alpha   90.00
_cell.angle_beta   90.00
_cell.angle_gamma   90.00
#
_symmetry.space_group_name_H-M   'P 1'
#
loop_
_entity.id
_entity.type
_entity.pdbx_description
1 polymer ?
#
loop_
_entity_poly.entity_id
_entity_poly.type
_entity_poly.pdbx_seq_one_letter_code
_entity_poly.pdbx_strand_id
1 'polypeptide(L)'
;INDVAQVVESPLMRRGIAELNGNGETVGGIIVMRYGENAKATIDAVKAKQDSLKASLPEGVNIVPVYDRSTLIDKSVDTLTNKLVEELLVV
;
A
#
# COMPACT_ATOMS: atom_id res chain seq x y z
N ILE A 1 -0.28 -41.83 16.37
CA ILE A 1 -0.85 -40.73 15.56
C ILE A 1 -0.99 -41.14 14.10
N ASN A 2 0.08 -41.63 13.44
CA ASN A 2 -0.04 -42.17 12.07
C ASN A 2 -1.00 -43.37 11.92
N ASP A 3 -1.26 -44.11 13.00
CA ASP A 3 -2.22 -45.23 12.99
C ASP A 3 -3.69 -44.80 13.12
N VAL A 4 -3.95 -43.52 13.42
CA VAL A 4 -5.29 -43.00 13.73
C VAL A 4 -5.65 -41.71 13.00
N ALA A 5 -4.68 -40.99 12.43
CA ALA A 5 -4.90 -39.78 11.66
C ALA A 5 -3.72 -39.45 10.73
N GLN A 6 -4.02 -38.70 9.67
CA GLN A 6 -3.03 -38.12 8.77
C GLN A 6 -2.78 -36.65 9.14
N VAL A 7 -1.51 -36.26 9.27
CA VAL A 7 -1.12 -34.86 9.43
C VAL A 7 -0.94 -34.25 8.06
N VAL A 8 -1.71 -33.21 7.76
CA VAL A 8 -1.64 -32.47 6.49
C VAL A 8 -1.59 -30.98 6.80
N GLU A 9 -0.60 -30.29 6.26
CA GLU A 9 -0.61 -28.83 6.25
C GLU A 9 -1.68 -28.36 5.27
N SER A 10 -2.71 -27.72 5.80
CA SER A 10 -3.84 -27.22 5.01
C SER A 10 -4.00 -25.72 5.23
N PRO A 11 -4.44 -24.97 4.20
CA PRO A 11 -4.72 -23.55 4.37
C PRO A 11 -5.89 -23.35 5.34
N LEU A 12 -5.81 -22.26 6.12
CA LEU A 12 -6.91 -21.81 6.98
C LEU A 12 -8.13 -21.40 6.14
N MET A 13 -9.33 -21.53 6.72
CA MET A 13 -10.55 -21.01 6.11
C MET A 13 -10.43 -19.51 5.86
N ARG A 14 -10.63 -19.10 4.60
CA ARG A 14 -10.50 -17.71 4.17
C ARG A 14 -11.75 -16.91 4.58
N ARG A 15 -11.53 -15.70 5.10
CA ARG A 15 -12.61 -14.74 5.46
C ARG A 15 -12.79 -13.59 4.47
N GLY A 16 -11.95 -13.57 3.43
CA GLY A 16 -11.96 -12.56 2.38
C GLY A 16 -11.08 -13.01 1.23
N ILE A 17 -11.32 -12.41 0.06
CA ILE A 17 -10.60 -12.67 -1.19
C ILE A 17 -10.18 -11.31 -1.75
N ALA A 18 -8.96 -11.23 -2.29
CA ALA A 18 -8.50 -10.06 -3.01
C ALA A 18 -8.19 -10.46 -4.45
N GLU A 19 -8.62 -9.63 -5.41
CA GLU A 19 -8.35 -9.81 -6.83
C GLU A 19 -7.74 -8.52 -7.38
N LEU A 20 -6.85 -8.65 -8.35
CA LEU A 20 -6.22 -7.49 -9.00
C LEU A 20 -6.58 -7.46 -10.48
N ASN A 21 -7.43 -6.49 -10.86
CA ASN A 21 -7.74 -6.13 -12.25
C ASN A 21 -8.16 -7.32 -13.15
N GLY A 22 -8.86 -8.33 -12.64
CA GLY A 22 -9.29 -9.48 -13.45
C GLY A 22 -8.21 -10.51 -13.76
N ASN A 23 -6.98 -10.32 -13.26
CA ASN A 23 -5.86 -11.23 -13.53
C ASN A 23 -5.77 -12.40 -12.52
N GLY A 24 -6.81 -12.57 -11.69
CA GLY A 24 -6.89 -13.62 -10.69
C GLY A 24 -6.65 -13.17 -9.25
N GLU A 25 -6.80 -14.13 -8.34
CA GLU A 25 -6.65 -13.91 -6.90
C GLU A 25 -5.21 -13.51 -6.54
N THR A 26 -5.08 -12.51 -5.68
CA THR A 26 -3.80 -11.98 -5.21
C THR A 26 -3.79 -11.83 -3.69
N VAL A 27 -2.61 -11.56 -3.14
CA VAL A 27 -2.45 -11.21 -1.72
C VAL A 27 -2.50 -9.69 -1.57
N GLY A 28 -3.51 -9.20 -0.86
CA GLY A 28 -3.68 -7.79 -0.53
C GLY A 28 -3.13 -7.43 0.87
N GLY A 29 -2.78 -6.16 1.05
CA GLY A 29 -2.41 -5.60 2.34
C GLY A 29 -2.81 -4.13 2.44
N ILE A 30 -3.20 -3.69 3.63
CA ILE A 30 -3.51 -2.28 3.92
C ILE A 30 -2.57 -1.75 4.99
N ILE A 31 -2.27 -0.46 4.90
CA ILE A 31 -1.43 0.23 5.87
C ILE A 31 -2.31 1.15 6.69
N VAL A 32 -2.48 0.80 7.96
CA VAL A 32 -3.20 1.61 8.93
C VAL A 32 -2.20 2.51 9.64
N MET A 33 -2.32 3.81 9.41
CA MET A 33 -1.49 4.80 10.08
C MET A 33 -1.93 4.98 11.53
N ARG A 34 -0.97 5.25 12.42
CA ARG A 34 -1.24 5.62 13.80
C ARG A 34 -2.02 6.94 13.85
N TYR A 35 -3.00 7.01 14.75
CA TYR A 35 -3.81 8.20 14.93
C TYR A 35 -2.95 9.41 15.35
N GLY A 36 -3.22 10.57 14.76
CA GLY A 36 -2.52 11.83 15.04
C GLY A 36 -1.16 12.00 14.35
N GLU A 37 -0.66 10.98 13.65
CA GLU A 37 0.62 11.04 12.93
C GLU A 37 0.49 11.70 11.56
N ASN A 38 1.64 12.08 10.98
CA ASN A 38 1.71 12.69 9.66
C ASN A 38 1.53 11.63 8.55
N ALA A 39 0.49 11.81 7.74
CA ALA A 39 0.16 10.92 6.63
C ALA A 39 1.23 10.88 5.55
N LYS A 40 1.75 12.04 5.12
CA LYS A 40 2.74 12.11 4.05
C LYS A 40 4.05 11.43 4.48
N ALA A 41 4.56 11.77 5.66
CA ALA A 41 5.78 11.18 6.20
C ALA A 41 5.66 9.66 6.37
N THR A 42 4.50 9.17 6.83
CA THR A 42 4.24 7.74 6.95
C THR A 42 4.28 7.05 5.59
N ILE A 43 3.65 7.63 4.57
CA ILE A 43 3.63 7.06 3.21
C ILE A 43 5.04 7.05 2.60
N ASP A 44 5.80 8.12 2.79
CA ASP A 44 7.17 8.21 2.28
C ASP A 44 8.08 7.14 2.92
N ALA A 45 7.95 6.92 4.23
CA ALA A 45 8.67 5.84 4.93
C ALA A 45 8.26 4.44 4.46
N VAL A 46 6.96 4.23 4.18
CA VAL A 46 6.45 2.97 3.61
C VAL A 46 7.05 2.71 2.24
N LYS A 47 7.08 3.70 1.35
CA LYS A 47 7.64 3.56 0.00
C LYS A 47 9.12 3.20 0.06
N ALA A 48 9.89 3.91 0.90
CA ALA A 48 11.29 3.59 1.14
C ALA A 48 11.48 2.15 1.65
N LYS A 49 10.61 1.69 2.56
CA LYS A 49 10.65 0.30 3.04
C LYS A 49 10.33 -0.70 1.94
N GLN A 50 9.31 -0.44 1.11
CA GLN A 50 8.98 -1.30 -0.03
C GLN A 50 10.15 -1.42 -0.99
N ASP A 51 10.81 -0.30 -1.33
CA ASP A 51 11.98 -0.30 -2.21
C ASP A 51 13.13 -1.13 -1.63
N SER A 52 13.36 -1.05 -0.31
CA SER A 52 14.37 -1.89 0.35
C SER A 52 14.02 -3.39 0.32
N LEU A 53 12.73 -3.74 0.29
CA LEU A 53 12.27 -5.13 0.33
C LEU A 53 12.23 -5.77 -1.07
N LYS A 54 12.16 -4.97 -2.14
CA LYS A 54 12.13 -5.48 -3.52
C LYS A 54 13.26 -6.46 -3.82
N ALA A 55 14.47 -6.20 -3.31
CA ALA A 55 15.63 -7.07 -3.49
C ALA A 55 15.52 -8.43 -2.78
N SER A 56 14.65 -8.55 -1.77
CA SER A 56 14.43 -9.78 -1.02
C SER A 56 13.26 -10.63 -1.53
N LEU A 57 12.52 -10.13 -2.51
CA LEU A 57 11.37 -10.84 -3.05
C LEU A 57 11.83 -11.99 -3.97
N PRO A 58 11.16 -13.15 -3.90
CA PRO A 58 11.37 -14.23 -4.86
C PRO A 58 11.09 -13.79 -6.30
N GLU A 59 11.68 -14.48 -7.28
CA GLU A 59 11.41 -14.20 -8.69
C GLU A 59 9.91 -14.27 -9.02
N GLY A 60 9.43 -13.31 -9.80
CA GLY A 60 8.03 -13.19 -10.20
C GLY A 60 7.11 -12.50 -9.18
N VAL A 61 7.59 -12.17 -7.97
CA VAL A 61 6.81 -11.46 -6.95
C VAL A 61 6.99 -9.95 -7.07
N ASN A 62 5.89 -9.22 -7.25
CA ASN A 62 5.88 -7.76 -7.35
C ASN A 62 4.87 -7.15 -6.37
N ILE A 63 5.26 -6.05 -5.72
CA ILE A 63 4.37 -5.25 -4.90
C ILE A 63 3.81 -4.12 -5.76
N VAL A 64 2.50 -4.14 -6.01
CA VAL A 64 1.80 -3.13 -6.81
C VAL A 64 0.93 -2.27 -5.87
N PRO A 65 1.23 -0.98 -5.68
CA PRO A 65 0.39 -0.10 -4.88
C PRO A 65 -0.93 0.18 -5.62
N VAL A 66 -2.05 -0.28 -5.03
CA VAL A 66 -3.40 -0.09 -5.58
C VAL A 66 -4.02 1.26 -5.20
N TYR A 67 -3.57 1.86 -4.09
CA TYR A 67 -4.09 3.13 -3.59
C TYR A 67 -3.00 3.86 -2.81
N ASP A 68 -2.77 5.12 -3.16
CA ASP A 68 -1.79 5.99 -2.52
C ASP A 68 -2.37 7.39 -2.27
N ARG A 69 -2.54 7.72 -0.98
CA ARG A 69 -3.09 9.00 -0.53
C ARG A 69 -2.13 10.18 -0.74
N SER A 70 -0.82 9.96 -0.89
CA SER A 70 0.13 11.08 -1.02
C SER A 70 -0.15 11.90 -2.27
N THR A 71 -0.56 11.24 -3.36
CA THR A 71 -0.90 11.92 -4.62
C THR A 71 -1.98 13.00 -4.48
N LEU A 72 -2.97 12.77 -3.61
CA LEU A 72 -4.00 13.77 -3.33
C LEU A 72 -3.46 14.90 -2.45
N ILE A 73 -2.63 14.58 -1.46
CA ILE A 73 -1.99 15.55 -0.57
C ILE A 73 -1.13 16.50 -1.40
N ASP A 74 -0.25 15.96 -2.23
CA ASP A 74 0.70 16.72 -3.05
C ASP A 74 -0.05 17.66 -4.01
N LYS A 75 -1.05 17.14 -4.73
CA LYS A 75 -1.91 17.96 -5.61
C LYS A 75 -2.64 19.08 -4.87
N SER A 76 -3.08 18.82 -3.64
CA SER A 76 -3.81 19.82 -2.84
C SER A 76 -2.87 20.95 -2.41
N VAL A 77 -1.65 20.61 -1.99
CA VAL A 77 -0.60 21.58 -1.66
C VAL A 77 -0.21 22.39 -2.88
N ASP A 78 0.05 21.73 -4.02
CA ASP A 78 0.41 22.41 -5.27
C ASP A 78 -0.67 23.38 -5.73
N THR A 79 -1.94 22.97 -5.64
CA THR A 79 -3.08 23.82 -5.99
C THR A 79 -3.10 25.08 -5.12
N LEU A 80 -2.93 24.92 -3.80
CA LEU A 80 -2.91 26.05 -2.89
C LEU A 80 -1.71 26.97 -3.15
N THR A 81 -0.52 26.41 -3.33
CA THR A 81 0.69 27.18 -3.64
C THR A 81 0.54 27.98 -4.93
N ASN A 82 0.03 27.37 -5.99
CA ASN A 82 -0.21 28.06 -7.26
C ASN A 82 -1.20 29.22 -7.09
N LYS A 83 -2.29 29.03 -6.34
CA LYS A 83 -3.29 30.09 -6.11
C LYS A 83 -2.74 31.25 -5.28
N LEU A 84 -1.94 30.98 -4.26
CA LEU A 84 -1.27 32.03 -3.48
C LEU A 84 -0.32 32.86 -4.34
N VAL A 85 0.39 32.24 -5.29
CA VAL A 85 1.27 32.95 -6.23
C VAL A 85 0.45 33.79 -7.22
N GLU A 86 -0.65 33.24 -7.76
CA GLU A 86 -1.56 33.99 -8.63
C GLU A 86 -2.10 35.25 -7.92
N GLU A 87 -2.58 35.12 -6.69
CA GLU A 87 -3.11 36.25 -5.92
C GLU A 87 -2.05 37.31 -5.62
N LEU A 88 -0.82 36.90 -5.29
CA LEU A 88 0.29 37.82 -5.02
C LEU A 88 0.73 38.60 -6.25
N LEU A 89 0.56 38.05 -7.45
CA LEU A 89 0.89 38.74 -8.72
C LEU A 89 -0.22 39.67 -9.21
N VAL A 90 -1.46 39.43 -8.81
CA VAL A 90 -2.63 40.24 -9.21
C VAL A 90 -2.76 41.50 -8.36
N VAL A 91 -2.38 41.44 -7.08
CA VAL A 91 -2.32 42.59 -6.15
C VAL A 91 -1.13 43.48 -6.47
#